data_AF-A0A1I4WTT4-F1
#
_entry.id   AF-A0A1I4WTT4-F1
#
_cell.length_a   1.000
_cell.length_b   1.000
_cell.length_c   1.000
_cell.angle_alpha   90.00
_cell.angle_beta   90.00
_cell.angle_gamma   90.00
#
_symmetry.space_group_name_H-M   'P 1'
#
loop_
_entity.id
_entity.type
_entity.pdbx_description
1 polymer ?
#
loop_
_entity_poly.entity_id
_entity_poly.type
_entity_poly.pdbx_seq_one_letter_code
_entity_poly.pdbx_strand_id
1 'polypeptide(L)'
;MTLTKPQQAGIFLVLAVIMAGTRINHFGALPDASWAVFFAAGFYLRGSMRWAFPLLMALAVLVDFLVINGQGLDFWSHYCVSAAYWFLLPAYAAMWAGGALLRARSHGLGLRTLGWLCVSLVGAASVCFLVSNGSFYWLSDSVTAPSASGWLQNMADWYLPYLRTTAAYAGAAAVVHLIGARWLRGLAEAPLASGRRG
;
A
#
# COMPACT_ATOMS: atom_id res chain seq x y z
N MET A 1 -6.63 -18.42 4.90
CA MET A 1 -7.40 -17.78 5.98
C MET A 1 -8.63 -17.09 5.39
N THR A 2 -9.81 -17.63 5.59
CA THR A 2 -11.04 -16.87 5.35
C THR A 2 -11.23 -15.91 6.51
N LEU A 3 -11.26 -14.60 6.25
CA LEU A 3 -11.49 -13.59 7.29
C LEU A 3 -12.99 -13.37 7.46
N THR A 4 -13.45 -13.30 8.70
CA THR A 4 -14.82 -12.90 9.04
C THR A 4 -15.05 -11.42 8.69
N LYS A 5 -16.31 -11.00 8.50
CA LYS A 5 -16.63 -9.59 8.22
C LYS A 5 -16.06 -8.61 9.27
N PRO A 6 -16.16 -8.89 10.59
CA PRO A 6 -15.56 -8.01 11.60
C PRO A 6 -14.04 -7.92 11.49
N GLN A 7 -13.34 -9.02 11.18
CA GLN A 7 -11.89 -9.01 10.98
C GLN A 7 -11.49 -8.19 9.74
N GLN A 8 -12.27 -8.29 8.65
CA GLN A 8 -12.04 -7.48 7.46
C GLN A 8 -12.23 -5.98 7.75
N ALA A 9 -13.28 -5.62 8.48
CA ALA A 9 -13.53 -4.24 8.90
C ALA A 9 -12.42 -3.71 9.82
N GLY A 10 -11.96 -4.52 10.79
CA GLY A 10 -10.86 -4.16 11.68
C GLY A 10 -9.55 -3.94 10.92
N ILE A 11 -9.20 -4.84 9.99
CA ILE A 11 -8.01 -4.67 9.14
C ILE A 11 -8.14 -3.42 8.27
N PHE A 12 -9.30 -3.20 7.65
CA PHE A 12 -9.56 -2.00 6.87
C PHE A 12 -9.35 -0.73 7.71
N LEU A 13 -9.89 -0.68 8.93
CA LEU A 13 -9.79 0.48 9.81
C LEU A 13 -8.33 0.76 10.22
N VAL A 14 -7.57 -0.28 10.56
CA VAL A 14 -6.13 -0.16 10.86
C VAL A 14 -5.37 0.41 9.66
N LEU A 15 -5.63 -0.13 8.47
CA LEU A 15 -5.01 0.34 7.23
C LEU A 15 -5.38 1.79 6.90
N ALA A 16 -6.65 2.15 7.08
CA ALA A 16 -7.15 3.51 6.88
C ALA A 16 -6.48 4.52 7.83
N VAL A 17 -6.34 4.18 9.12
CA VAL A 17 -5.67 5.03 10.11
C VAL A 17 -4.19 5.22 9.77
N ILE A 18 -3.48 4.14 9.40
CA ILE A 18 -2.06 4.22 8.99
C ILE A 18 -1.91 5.11 7.76
N MET A 19 -2.77 4.94 6.76
CA MET A 19 -2.74 5.76 5.54
C MET A 19 -3.00 7.22 5.86
N ALA A 20 -4.05 7.53 6.62
CA ALA A 20 -4.37 8.91 7.01
C ALA A 20 -3.20 9.56 7.77
N GLY A 21 -2.65 8.88 8.80
CA GLY A 21 -1.58 9.44 9.63
C GLY A 21 -0.26 9.69 8.88
N THR A 22 0.06 8.87 7.88
CA THR A 22 1.29 9.01 7.10
C THR A 22 1.12 9.92 5.87
N ARG A 23 -0.07 9.98 5.29
CA ARG A 23 -0.37 10.79 4.11
C ARG A 23 -0.61 12.27 4.45
N ILE A 24 -1.13 12.56 5.65
CA ILE A 24 -1.24 13.95 6.16
C ILE A 24 0.15 14.62 6.24
N ASN A 25 1.19 13.81 6.47
CA ASN A 25 2.56 14.26 6.68
C ASN A 25 3.43 13.99 5.44
N HIS A 26 2.99 14.36 4.23
CA HIS A 26 3.75 14.08 3.01
C HIS A 26 5.22 14.58 3.08
N PHE A 27 5.50 15.58 3.94
CA PHE A 27 6.82 16.13 4.27
C PHE A 27 7.25 16.01 5.75
N GLY A 28 6.55 15.21 6.57
CA GLY A 28 6.87 14.99 7.98
C GLY A 28 7.88 13.85 8.20
N ALA A 29 8.13 13.51 9.47
CA ALA A 29 9.14 12.51 9.86
C ALA A 29 8.87 11.08 9.35
N LEU A 30 7.64 10.78 8.91
CA LEU A 30 7.24 9.47 8.41
C LEU A 30 6.81 9.56 6.94
N PRO A 31 7.44 8.80 6.04
CA PRO A 31 7.05 8.79 4.64
C PRO A 31 5.67 8.13 4.44
N ASP A 32 4.97 8.51 3.37
CA ASP A 32 3.63 8.02 3.02
C ASP A 32 3.60 6.49 2.87
N ALA A 33 2.70 5.82 3.59
CA ALA A 33 2.52 4.37 3.57
C ALA A 33 1.51 3.89 2.50
N SER A 34 0.89 4.78 1.72
CA SER A 34 -0.25 4.48 0.84
C SER A 34 -0.01 3.26 -0.05
N TRP A 35 1.14 3.14 -0.70
CA TRP A 35 1.44 2.00 -1.57
C TRP A 35 1.45 0.66 -0.82
N ALA A 36 2.08 0.64 0.36
CA ALA A 36 2.10 -0.53 1.22
C ALA A 36 0.72 -0.84 1.79
N VAL A 37 -0.10 0.18 2.08
CA VAL A 37 -1.49 0.02 2.51
C VAL A 37 -2.33 -0.65 1.43
N PHE A 38 -2.28 -0.18 0.18
CA PHE A 38 -3.02 -0.82 -0.92
C PHE A 38 -2.53 -2.24 -1.21
N PHE A 39 -1.22 -2.49 -1.09
CA PHE A 39 -0.65 -3.85 -1.17
C PHE A 39 -1.18 -4.75 -0.06
N ALA A 40 -1.14 -4.30 1.20
CA ALA A 40 -1.64 -5.06 2.34
C ALA A 40 -3.16 -5.30 2.22
N ALA A 41 -3.92 -4.29 1.78
CA ALA A 41 -5.34 -4.42 1.51
C ALA A 41 -5.62 -5.46 0.41
N GLY A 42 -4.82 -5.48 -0.66
CA GLY A 42 -4.87 -6.54 -1.67
C GLY A 42 -4.62 -7.94 -1.09
N PHE A 43 -3.70 -8.07 -0.14
CA PHE A 43 -3.39 -9.35 0.51
C PHE A 43 -4.49 -9.83 1.47
N TYR A 44 -4.98 -8.94 2.34
CA TYR A 44 -5.96 -9.29 3.38
C TYR A 44 -7.41 -9.22 2.91
N LEU A 45 -7.73 -8.19 2.12
CA LEU A 45 -9.09 -7.81 1.74
C LEU A 45 -9.41 -8.14 0.28
N ARG A 46 -8.67 -9.06 -0.37
CA ARG A 46 -8.87 -9.47 -1.78
C ARG A 46 -10.34 -9.67 -2.18
N GLY A 47 -11.13 -10.36 -1.34
CA GLY A 47 -12.56 -10.64 -1.59
C GLY A 47 -13.50 -9.44 -1.40
N SER A 48 -12.97 -8.35 -0.86
CA SER A 48 -13.67 -7.14 -0.43
C SER A 48 -13.28 -5.90 -1.24
N MET A 49 -12.59 -6.09 -2.37
CA MET A 49 -12.12 -5.02 -3.25
C MET A 49 -13.22 -4.04 -3.66
N ARG A 50 -14.45 -4.53 -3.87
CA ARG A 50 -15.62 -3.74 -4.32
C ARG A 50 -15.96 -2.55 -3.43
N TRP A 51 -15.64 -2.64 -2.13
CA TRP A 51 -15.94 -1.60 -1.16
C TRP A 51 -14.66 -1.04 -0.51
N ALA A 52 -13.69 -1.91 -0.19
CA ALA A 52 -12.48 -1.48 0.52
C ALA A 52 -11.56 -0.63 -0.37
N PHE A 53 -11.41 -0.98 -1.65
CA PHE A 53 -10.60 -0.20 -2.58
C PHE A 53 -11.15 1.21 -2.80
N PRO A 54 -12.43 1.42 -3.17
CA PRO A 54 -12.95 2.77 -3.38
C PRO A 54 -12.97 3.60 -2.09
N LEU A 55 -13.20 3.00 -0.91
CA LEU A 55 -13.12 3.75 0.35
C LEU A 55 -11.69 4.19 0.70
N LEU A 56 -10.68 3.35 0.48
CA LEU A 56 -9.29 3.76 0.65
C LEU A 56 -8.90 4.85 -0.36
N MET A 57 -9.38 4.75 -1.60
CA MET A 57 -9.16 5.80 -2.60
C MET A 57 -9.81 7.11 -2.18
N ALA A 58 -11.09 7.08 -1.75
CA ALA A 58 -11.79 8.25 -1.26
C ALA A 58 -11.08 8.88 -0.06
N LEU A 59 -10.55 8.05 0.85
CA LEU A 59 -9.74 8.53 1.98
C LEU A 59 -8.44 9.19 1.51
N ALA A 60 -7.75 8.64 0.50
CA ALA A 60 -6.54 9.25 -0.05
C ALA A 60 -6.83 10.65 -0.62
N VAL A 61 -7.89 10.76 -1.43
CA VAL A 61 -8.34 12.05 -2.00
C VAL A 61 -8.77 13.03 -0.91
N LEU A 62 -9.52 12.57 0.10
CA LEU A 62 -9.95 13.40 1.22
C LEU A 62 -8.76 13.95 2.00
N VAL A 63 -7.75 13.12 2.28
CA VAL A 63 -6.53 13.57 2.97
C VAL A 63 -5.78 14.60 2.14
N ASP A 64 -5.60 14.36 0.83
CA ASP A 64 -4.94 15.30 -0.06
C ASP A 64 -5.68 16.64 -0.09
N PHE A 65 -7.02 16.60 -0.18
CA PHE A 65 -7.88 17.79 -0.11
C PHE A 65 -7.69 18.57 1.19
N LEU A 66 -7.75 17.90 2.34
CA LEU A 66 -7.61 18.55 3.64
C LEU A 66 -6.21 19.15 3.85
N VAL A 67 -5.15 18.46 3.42
CA VAL A 67 -3.77 18.93 3.54
C VAL A 67 -3.55 20.17 2.67
N ILE A 68 -3.94 20.11 1.39
CA ILE A 68 -3.73 21.22 0.45
C ILE A 68 -4.52 22.46 0.85
N ASN A 69 -5.81 22.31 1.17
CA ASN A 69 -6.63 23.44 1.65
C ASN A 69 -6.13 23.98 3.00
N GLY A 70 -5.66 23.10 3.88
CA GLY A 70 -5.08 23.49 5.18
C GLY A 70 -3.80 24.34 5.05
N GLN A 71 -3.12 24.26 3.91
CA GLN A 71 -1.96 25.12 3.57
C GLN A 71 -2.38 26.46 2.94
N GLY A 72 -3.69 26.72 2.78
CA GLY A 72 -4.21 27.92 2.12
C GLY A 72 -4.09 27.89 0.59
N LEU A 73 -3.79 26.71 0.02
CA LEU A 73 -3.72 26.48 -1.42
C LEU A 73 -5.05 25.90 -1.92
N ASP A 74 -5.45 26.23 -3.14
CA ASP A 74 -6.62 25.62 -3.74
C ASP A 74 -6.30 24.22 -4.30
N PHE A 75 -7.11 23.23 -3.96
CA PHE A 75 -6.90 21.84 -4.35
C PHE A 75 -6.85 21.65 -5.86
N TRP A 76 -7.72 22.35 -6.60
CA TRP A 76 -7.88 22.17 -8.04
C TRP A 76 -6.79 22.83 -8.87
N SER A 77 -6.06 23.78 -8.28
CA SER A 77 -4.93 24.48 -8.90
C SER A 77 -3.57 24.05 -8.34
N HIS A 78 -3.54 23.11 -7.39
CA HIS A 78 -2.30 22.59 -6.83
C HIS A 78 -1.57 21.69 -7.85
N TYR A 79 -0.25 21.80 -7.93
CA TYR A 79 0.56 21.05 -8.91
C TYR A 79 0.42 19.53 -8.80
N CYS A 80 0.12 19.01 -7.60
CA CYS A 80 -0.16 17.59 -7.37
C CYS A 80 -1.48 17.11 -7.99
N VAL A 81 -2.40 18.01 -8.31
CA VAL A 81 -3.75 17.72 -8.80
C VAL A 81 -3.84 18.17 -10.25
N SER A 82 -3.27 17.37 -11.14
CA SER A 82 -3.35 17.55 -12.59
C SER A 82 -4.17 16.44 -13.24
N ALA A 83 -4.27 16.42 -14.57
CA ALA A 83 -4.90 15.32 -15.31
C ALA A 83 -4.30 13.94 -14.93
N ALA A 84 -3.03 13.91 -14.52
CA ALA A 84 -2.35 12.72 -14.04
C ALA A 84 -2.92 12.16 -12.73
N TYR A 85 -3.61 12.96 -11.92
CA TYR A 85 -4.13 12.51 -10.63
C TYR A 85 -5.11 11.33 -10.76
N TRP A 86 -5.85 11.26 -11.87
CA TRP A 86 -6.73 10.12 -12.20
C TRP A 86 -5.98 8.79 -12.36
N PHE A 87 -4.69 8.83 -12.71
CA PHE A 87 -3.85 7.64 -12.86
C PHE A 87 -3.42 7.03 -11.51
N LEU A 88 -3.70 7.68 -10.38
CA LEU A 88 -3.57 7.05 -9.07
C LEU A 88 -4.49 5.83 -8.94
N LEU A 89 -5.64 5.83 -9.61
CA LEU A 89 -6.57 4.71 -9.60
C LEU A 89 -5.96 3.42 -10.17
N PRO A 90 -5.46 3.39 -11.42
CA PRO A 90 -4.75 2.21 -11.94
C PRO A 90 -3.43 1.93 -11.20
N ALA A 91 -2.72 2.95 -10.70
CA ALA A 91 -1.48 2.74 -9.94
C ALA A 91 -1.74 1.98 -8.63
N TYR A 92 -2.72 2.42 -7.83
CA TYR A 92 -3.07 1.75 -6.58
C TYR A 92 -3.78 0.42 -6.82
N ALA A 93 -4.51 0.27 -7.94
CA ALA A 93 -5.04 -1.03 -8.37
C ALA A 93 -3.91 -2.04 -8.65
N ALA A 94 -2.77 -1.60 -9.20
CA ALA A 94 -1.59 -2.46 -9.37
C ALA A 94 -1.01 -2.91 -8.02
N MET A 95 -0.90 -2.02 -7.03
CA MET A 95 -0.49 -2.38 -5.67
C MET A 95 -1.44 -3.41 -5.05
N TRP A 96 -2.75 -3.19 -5.16
CA TRP A 96 -3.76 -4.14 -4.70
C TRP A 96 -3.62 -5.51 -5.39
N ALA A 97 -3.45 -5.51 -6.72
CA ALA A 97 -3.27 -6.74 -7.49
C ALA A 97 -2.00 -7.50 -7.05
N GLY A 98 -0.91 -6.80 -6.73
CA GLY A 98 0.31 -7.37 -6.17
C GLY A 98 0.06 -8.12 -4.87
N GLY A 99 -0.64 -7.48 -3.92
CA GLY A 99 -1.01 -8.11 -2.65
C GLY A 99 -1.95 -9.31 -2.84
N ALA A 100 -2.92 -9.19 -3.74
CA ALA A 100 -3.84 -10.27 -4.08
C ALA A 100 -3.12 -11.46 -4.73
N LEU A 101 -2.13 -11.20 -5.57
CA LEU A 101 -1.26 -12.20 -6.18
C LEU A 101 -0.42 -12.92 -5.12
N LEU A 102 0.24 -12.15 -4.24
CA LEU A 102 0.97 -12.72 -3.10
C LEU A 102 0.07 -13.66 -2.32
N ARG A 103 -1.15 -13.22 -2.01
CA ARG A 103 -2.11 -14.03 -1.26
C ARG A 103 -2.49 -15.31 -1.98
N ALA A 104 -2.66 -15.26 -3.31
CA ALA A 104 -2.99 -16.43 -4.12
C ALA A 104 -1.85 -17.45 -4.21
N ARG A 105 -0.60 -17.00 -4.11
CA ARG A 105 0.60 -17.85 -4.24
C ARG A 105 1.20 -18.29 -2.90
N SER A 106 0.75 -17.70 -1.79
CA SER A 106 1.24 -18.00 -0.44
C SER A 106 0.54 -19.22 0.16
N HIS A 107 1.29 -20.30 0.36
CA HIS A 107 0.84 -21.53 1.04
C HIS A 107 1.63 -21.75 2.33
N GLY A 108 1.35 -20.92 3.35
CA GLY A 108 2.04 -20.96 4.63
C GLY A 108 3.24 -20.00 4.74
N LEU A 109 3.92 -20.06 5.88
CA LEU A 109 5.08 -19.23 6.18
C LEU A 109 6.35 -19.99 5.80
N GLY A 110 7.16 -19.42 4.90
CA GLY A 110 8.40 -20.05 4.43
C GLY A 110 9.10 -19.23 3.37
N LEU A 111 10.29 -19.68 2.94
CA LEU A 111 11.14 -18.97 1.98
C LEU A 111 10.45 -18.72 0.64
N ARG A 112 9.60 -19.64 0.17
CA ARG A 112 8.82 -19.46 -1.06
C ARG A 112 7.84 -18.29 -0.96
N THR A 113 7.18 -18.13 0.19
CA THR A 113 6.27 -17.00 0.44
C THR A 113 7.04 -15.69 0.52
N LEU A 114 8.25 -15.69 1.11
CA LEU A 114 9.14 -14.52 1.11
C LEU A 114 9.57 -14.14 -0.33
N GLY A 115 9.94 -15.12 -1.15
CA GLY A 115 10.27 -14.90 -2.56
C GLY A 115 9.09 -14.28 -3.32
N TRP A 116 7.87 -14.80 -3.13
CA TRP A 116 6.66 -14.19 -3.71
C TRP A 116 6.38 -12.80 -3.17
N LEU A 117 6.63 -12.52 -1.89
CA LEU A 117 6.49 -11.18 -1.33
C LEU A 117 7.40 -10.21 -2.08
N CYS A 118 8.69 -10.54 -2.23
CA CYS A 118 9.64 -9.70 -2.95
C CYS A 118 9.20 -9.49 -4.41
N VAL A 119 8.90 -10.56 -5.15
CA VAL A 119 8.55 -10.49 -6.58
C VAL A 119 7.26 -9.70 -6.80
N SER A 120 6.21 -9.98 -6.02
CA SER A 120 4.92 -9.31 -6.18
C SER A 120 4.98 -7.84 -5.73
N LEU A 121 5.72 -7.53 -4.66
CA LEU A 121 5.87 -6.16 -4.17
C LEU A 121 6.67 -5.31 -5.15
N VAL A 122 7.83 -5.81 -5.61
CA VAL A 122 8.67 -5.09 -6.57
C VAL A 122 7.91 -4.90 -7.88
N GLY A 123 7.29 -5.96 -8.43
CA GLY A 123 6.54 -5.87 -9.67
C GLY A 123 5.36 -4.89 -9.59
N ALA A 124 4.58 -4.94 -8.50
CA ALA A 124 3.48 -4.02 -8.29
C ALA A 124 3.95 -2.57 -8.08
N ALA A 125 5.03 -2.37 -7.31
CA ALA A 125 5.63 -1.06 -7.10
C ALA A 125 6.21 -0.48 -8.40
N SER A 126 6.83 -1.30 -9.27
CA SER A 126 7.29 -0.86 -10.59
C SER A 126 6.13 -0.39 -11.46
N VAL A 127 5.05 -1.16 -11.54
CA VAL A 127 3.86 -0.77 -12.32
C VAL A 127 3.21 0.49 -11.74
N CYS A 128 3.03 0.53 -10.42
CA CYS A 128 2.49 1.70 -9.72
C CYS A 128 3.33 2.94 -9.97
N PHE A 129 4.66 2.83 -9.87
CA PHE A 129 5.58 3.93 -10.14
C PHE A 129 5.51 4.37 -11.59
N LEU A 130 5.61 3.44 -12.55
CA LEU A 130 5.52 3.76 -13.98
C LEU A 130 4.23 4.51 -14.34
N VAL A 131 3.10 4.04 -13.82
CA VAL A 131 1.79 4.65 -14.09
C VAL A 131 1.68 6.03 -13.44
N SER A 132 2.01 6.16 -12.16
CA SER A 132 1.87 7.43 -11.42
C SER A 132 2.92 8.47 -11.84
N ASN A 133 4.20 8.09 -11.86
CA ASN A 133 5.30 8.95 -12.26
C ASN A 133 5.23 9.32 -13.75
N GLY A 134 4.96 8.33 -14.61
CA GLY A 134 4.86 8.57 -16.06
C GLY A 134 3.69 9.49 -16.39
N SER A 135 2.49 9.21 -15.89
CA SER A 135 1.35 10.10 -16.12
C SER A 135 1.62 11.53 -15.61
N PHE A 136 2.21 11.67 -14.42
CA PHE A 136 2.58 12.99 -13.89
C PHE A 136 3.58 13.71 -14.79
N TYR A 137 4.66 13.05 -15.18
CA TYR A 137 5.72 13.66 -15.98
C TYR A 137 5.24 14.13 -17.36
N TRP A 138 4.33 13.39 -17.99
CA TRP A 138 3.88 13.67 -19.35
C TRP A 138 2.58 14.49 -19.45
N LEU A 139 1.70 14.43 -18.44
CA LEU A 139 0.37 15.06 -18.48
C LEU A 139 0.22 16.23 -17.51
N SER A 140 1.15 16.45 -16.60
CA SER A 140 1.11 17.57 -15.66
C SER A 140 1.78 18.80 -16.24
N ASP A 141 1.22 19.98 -15.99
CA ASP A 141 1.84 21.27 -16.31
C ASP A 141 3.11 21.56 -15.47
N SER A 142 3.43 20.68 -14.50
CA SER A 142 4.63 20.76 -13.67
C SER A 142 5.94 20.53 -14.45
N VAL A 143 5.88 19.86 -15.60
CA VAL A 143 7.04 19.62 -16.46
C VAL A 143 6.87 20.40 -17.76
N THR A 144 7.53 21.55 -17.87
CA THR A 144 7.33 22.50 -18.98
C THR A 144 7.81 21.98 -20.34
N ALA A 145 8.82 21.11 -20.35
CA ALA A 145 9.40 20.55 -21.58
C ALA A 145 9.73 19.05 -21.38
N PRO A 146 8.72 18.17 -21.40
CA PRO A 146 8.93 16.75 -21.13
C PRO A 146 9.74 16.11 -22.27
N SER A 147 10.78 15.37 -21.88
CA SER A 147 11.61 14.56 -22.77
C SER A 147 11.79 13.15 -22.23
N ALA A 148 12.07 12.18 -23.11
CA ALA A 148 12.26 10.79 -22.69
C ALA A 148 13.50 10.61 -21.80
N SER A 149 14.59 11.33 -22.07
CA SER A 149 15.80 11.31 -21.24
C SER A 149 15.55 11.91 -19.84
N GLY A 150 14.84 13.04 -19.77
CA GLY A 150 14.46 13.63 -18.49
C GLY A 150 13.52 12.72 -17.68
N TRP A 151 12.62 11.99 -18.35
CA TRP A 151 11.75 11.03 -17.67
C TRP A 151 12.56 9.86 -17.09
N LEU A 152 13.49 9.31 -17.86
CA LEU A 152 14.38 8.23 -17.39
C LEU A 152 15.22 8.67 -16.18
N GLN A 153 15.72 9.91 -16.20
CA GLN A 153 16.46 10.46 -15.07
C GLN A 153 15.56 10.63 -13.84
N ASN A 154 14.36 11.20 -14.02
CA ASN A 154 13.38 11.33 -12.94
C ASN A 154 12.99 9.97 -12.35
N MET A 155 12.83 8.94 -13.19
CA MET A 155 12.59 7.59 -12.72
C MET A 155 13.76 7.05 -11.89
N ALA A 156 15.01 7.26 -12.33
CA ALA A 156 16.19 6.80 -11.61
C ALA A 156 16.32 7.48 -10.23
N ASP A 157 16.00 8.77 -10.14
CA ASP A 157 16.08 9.55 -8.90
C ASP A 157 15.03 9.10 -7.88
N TRP A 158 13.80 8.81 -8.34
CA TRP A 158 12.66 8.61 -7.45
C TRP A 158 12.24 7.16 -7.24
N TYR A 159 12.55 6.23 -8.14
CA TYR A 159 12.06 4.86 -8.02
C TYR A 159 12.54 4.16 -6.73
N LEU A 160 13.83 4.26 -6.43
CA LEU A 160 14.41 3.55 -5.29
C LEU A 160 13.93 4.08 -3.93
N PRO A 161 13.83 5.41 -3.69
CA PRO A 161 13.20 5.95 -2.49
C PRO A 161 11.77 5.41 -2.27
N TYR A 162 10.92 5.44 -3.29
CA TYR A 162 9.53 4.95 -3.19
C TYR A 162 9.47 3.45 -2.91
N LEU A 163 10.31 2.66 -3.57
CA LEU A 163 10.41 1.23 -3.35
C LEU A 163 10.87 0.91 -1.92
N ARG A 164 11.88 1.63 -1.41
CA ARG A 164 12.42 1.44 -0.05
C ARG A 164 11.35 1.72 1.01
N THR A 165 10.64 2.83 0.91
CA THR A 165 9.53 3.17 1.82
C THR A 165 8.46 2.08 1.79
N THR A 166 8.04 1.69 0.59
CA THR A 166 7.00 0.66 0.40
C THR A 166 7.46 -0.68 1.00
N ALA A 167 8.71 -1.07 0.77
CA ALA A 167 9.30 -2.29 1.33
C ALA A 167 9.43 -2.26 2.85
N ALA A 168 9.78 -1.12 3.43
CA ALA A 168 9.87 -0.97 4.89
C ALA A 168 8.51 -1.20 5.56
N TYR A 169 7.45 -0.53 5.08
CA TYR A 169 6.10 -0.73 5.62
C TYR A 169 5.55 -2.14 5.35
N ALA A 170 5.76 -2.68 4.14
CA ALA A 170 5.34 -4.05 3.83
C ALA A 170 6.09 -5.09 4.69
N GLY A 171 7.38 -4.87 4.94
CA GLY A 171 8.20 -5.69 5.83
C GLY A 171 7.71 -5.63 7.27
N ALA A 172 7.42 -4.43 7.79
CA ALA A 172 6.83 -4.25 9.12
C ALA A 172 5.48 -4.98 9.24
N ALA A 173 4.60 -4.83 8.24
CA ALA A 173 3.33 -5.55 8.19
C ALA A 173 3.51 -7.08 8.17
N ALA A 174 4.52 -7.58 7.45
CA ALA A 174 4.86 -9.00 7.44
C ALA A 174 5.37 -9.49 8.80
N VAL A 175 6.21 -8.71 9.49
CA VAL A 175 6.68 -9.03 10.85
C VAL A 175 5.52 -9.09 11.83
N VAL A 176 4.62 -8.10 11.81
CA VAL A 176 3.41 -8.10 12.65
C VAL A 176 2.54 -9.32 12.35
N HIS A 177 2.35 -9.67 11.07
CA HIS A 177 1.63 -10.88 10.68
C HIS A 177 2.27 -12.15 11.24
N LEU A 178 3.60 -12.28 11.16
CA LEU A 178 4.34 -13.43 11.65
C LEU A 178 4.20 -13.58 13.17
N ILE A 179 4.36 -12.49 13.91
CA ILE A 179 4.21 -12.48 15.38
C ILE A 179 2.79 -12.88 15.76
N GLY A 180 1.78 -12.24 15.16
CA GLY A 180 0.37 -12.57 15.43
C GLY A 180 0.03 -14.02 15.08
N ALA A 181 0.51 -14.52 13.94
CA ALA A 181 0.29 -15.90 13.52
C ALA A 181 0.97 -16.92 14.45
N ARG A 182 2.16 -16.59 15.00
CA ARG A 182 2.84 -17.44 15.99
C ARG A 182 2.14 -17.42 17.34
N TRP A 183 1.73 -16.24 17.80
CA TRP A 183 1.06 -16.09 19.09
C TRP A 183 -0.27 -16.85 19.14
N LEU A 184 -1.09 -16.74 18.08
CA LEU A 184 -2.35 -17.47 17.98
C LEU A 184 -2.17 -19.00 17.92
N ARG A 185 -1.09 -19.49 17.30
CA ARG A 185 -0.75 -20.92 17.32
C ARG A 185 -0.35 -21.38 18.71
N GLY A 186 0.50 -20.62 19.39
CA GLY A 186 0.91 -20.92 20.77
C GLY A 186 -0.27 -21.00 21.75
N LEU A 187 -1.25 -20.10 21.61
CA LEU A 187 -2.49 -20.13 22.40
C LEU A 187 -3.35 -21.38 22.09
N ALA A 188 -3.36 -21.84 20.85
CA ALA A 188 -4.12 -23.03 20.44
C ALA A 188 -3.46 -24.35 20.88
N GLU A 189 -2.14 -24.38 21.07
CA GLU A 189 -1.39 -25.56 21.50
C GLU A 189 -1.32 -25.72 23.03
N ALA A 190 -1.54 -24.65 23.80
CA ALA A 190 -1.50 -24.64 25.27
C ALA A 190 -2.49 -25.59 25.99
N PRO A 191 -3.70 -25.92 25.49
CA PRO A 191 -4.66 -26.74 26.26
C PRO A 191 -4.35 -28.25 26.32
N LEU A 192 -3.55 -28.82 25.40
CA LEU A 192 -3.39 -30.29 25.31
C LEU A 192 -2.36 -30.90 26.27
N ALA A 193 -1.53 -30.08 26.93
CA ALA A 193 -0.51 -30.56 27.86
C ALA A 193 -1.04 -30.79 29.30
N SER A 194 -2.24 -30.29 29.64
CA SER A 194 -2.79 -30.37 31.00
C SER A 194 -3.72 -31.57 31.27
N GLY A 195 -4.09 -32.34 30.24
CA GLY A 195 -5.08 -33.43 30.34
C GLY A 195 -4.53 -34.86 30.44
N ARG A 196 -3.22 -35.07 30.54
CA ARG A 196 -2.61 -36.40 30.77
C ARG A 196 -1.86 -36.45 32.10
N ARG A 197 -2.55 -36.17 33.21
CA ARG A 197 -2.17 -36.61 34.56
C ARG A 197 -3.48 -36.84 35.32
N GLY A 198 -3.87 -38.10 35.44
CA GLY A 198 -5.10 -38.55 36.07
C GLY A 198 -5.35 -40.00 35.71
#